data_AF-A0A355UXQ3-F1
#
_entry.id   AF-A0A355UXQ3-F1
#
_cell.length_a   1.000
_cell.length_b   1.000
_cell.length_c   1.000
_cell.angle_alpha   90.00
_cell.angle_beta   90.00
_cell.angle_gamma   90.00
#
_symmetry.space_group_name_H-M   'P 1'
#
loop_
_entity.id
_entity.type
_entity.pdbx_description
1 polymer ?
#
loop_
_entity_poly.entity_id
_entity_poly.type
_entity_poly.pdbx_seq_one_letter_code
_entity_poly.pdbx_strand_id
1 'polypeptide(L)'
;MVREKMIDVNTIIGDPIDFPDGTHIIPVSKVSFGFGSGGSDIPAKNEKELFGGATGAGVSIQPLAFIVIKRDGDVKLLQMSVNAEKENAIINTIPEVVDKIADIFDSKKSSD
;
A
#
# COMPACT_ATOMS: atom_id res chain seq x y z
N MET A 1 5.30 -0.88 21.32
CA MET A 1 6.45 -1.17 20.42
C MET A 1 5.92 -1.59 19.05
N VAL A 2 6.36 -0.94 17.96
CA VAL A 2 5.96 -1.24 16.57
C VAL A 2 7.15 -1.86 15.83
N ARG A 3 6.91 -2.90 15.02
CA ARG A 3 7.89 -3.56 14.15
C ARG A 3 7.32 -3.72 12.74
N GLU A 4 7.97 -3.07 11.78
CA GLU A 4 7.67 -3.21 10.35
C GLU A 4 8.79 -3.98 9.66
N LYS A 5 8.41 -4.89 8.76
CA LYS A 5 9.35 -5.60 7.90
C LYS A 5 8.84 -5.55 6.45
N MET A 6 9.59 -4.86 5.60
CA MET A 6 9.43 -4.90 4.15
C MET A 6 10.12 -6.17 3.65
N ILE A 7 9.36 -7.11 3.09
CA ILE A 7 9.90 -8.36 2.52
C ILE A 7 9.75 -8.32 1.01
N ASP A 8 10.75 -8.93 0.36
CA ASP A 8 10.97 -9.21 -1.06
C ASP A 8 10.11 -8.42 -2.06
N VAL A 9 10.76 -7.45 -2.69
CA VAL A 9 10.16 -6.65 -3.73
C VAL A 9 10.49 -7.26 -5.08
N ASN A 10 9.46 -7.70 -5.79
CA ASN A 10 9.62 -8.32 -7.11
C ASN A 10 9.06 -7.42 -8.21
N THR A 11 9.78 -7.35 -9.32
CA THR A 11 9.26 -6.74 -10.56
C THR A 11 8.49 -7.81 -11.32
N ILE A 12 7.25 -7.49 -11.68
CA ILE A 12 6.39 -8.31 -12.53
C ILE A 12 6.38 -7.72 -13.92
N ILE A 13 6.63 -8.58 -14.90
CA ILE A 13 6.40 -8.30 -16.31
C ILE A 13 5.05 -8.96 -16.64
N GLY A 14 4.07 -8.14 -16.98
CA GLY A 14 2.76 -8.65 -17.38
C GLY A 14 2.75 -9.14 -18.82
N ASP A 15 1.67 -9.84 -19.16
CA ASP A 15 1.50 -10.38 -20.52
C ASP A 15 1.40 -9.25 -21.56
N PRO A 16 1.91 -9.47 -22.79
CA PRO A 16 1.76 -8.51 -23.88
C PRO A 16 0.28 -8.23 -24.20
N ILE A 17 -0.02 -6.97 -24.44
CA ILE A 17 -1.29 -6.52 -25.00
C ILE A 17 -1.05 -6.21 -26.47
N ASP A 18 -1.68 -6.99 -27.35
CA ASP A 18 -1.50 -6.90 -28.80
C ASP A 18 -2.52 -5.94 -29.42
N PHE A 19 -2.05 -5.11 -30.36
CA PHE A 19 -2.88 -4.21 -31.14
C PHE A 19 -2.95 -4.65 -32.61
N PRO A 20 -4.06 -4.38 -33.33
CA PRO A 20 -4.23 -4.79 -34.73
C PRO A 20 -3.19 -4.21 -35.70
N ASP A 21 -2.52 -3.13 -35.33
CA ASP A 21 -1.46 -2.49 -36.12
C ASP A 21 -0.09 -3.19 -35.98
N GLY A 22 -0.01 -4.23 -35.15
CA GLY A 22 1.21 -4.97 -34.83
C GLY A 22 2.05 -4.34 -33.72
N THR A 23 1.49 -3.40 -32.96
CA THR A 23 2.11 -2.87 -31.74
C THR A 23 1.82 -3.78 -30.55
N HIS A 24 2.83 -4.03 -29.71
CA HIS A 24 2.71 -4.77 -28.46
C HIS A 24 3.01 -3.87 -27.27
N ILE A 25 2.21 -3.97 -26.21
CA ILE A 25 2.44 -3.23 -24.97
C ILE A 25 2.64 -4.24 -23.83
N ILE A 26 3.83 -4.21 -23.22
CA ILE A 26 4.15 -4.98 -22.00
C ILE A 26 4.06 -4.07 -20.78
N PRO A 27 3.13 -4.31 -19.83
CA PRO A 27 3.09 -3.59 -18.57
C PRO A 27 4.16 -4.13 -17.60
N VAL A 28 4.86 -3.22 -16.91
CA VAL A 28 5.85 -3.56 -15.89
C VAL A 28 5.45 -2.93 -14.56
N SER A 29 5.32 -3.76 -13.52
CA SER A 29 4.91 -3.32 -12.17
C SER A 29 5.87 -3.82 -11.10
N LYS A 30 6.01 -3.05 -10.01
CA LYS A 30 6.70 -3.45 -8.79
C LYS A 30 5.68 -3.94 -7.78
N VAL A 31 5.87 -5.13 -7.22
CA VAL A 31 5.05 -5.66 -6.14
C VAL A 31 5.86 -5.68 -4.85
N SER A 32 5.27 -5.12 -3.79
CA SER A 32 5.87 -5.05 -2.46
C SER A 32 4.92 -5.62 -1.42
N PHE A 33 5.45 -6.39 -0.48
CA PHE A 33 4.71 -6.95 0.65
C PHE A 33 5.25 -6.35 1.95
N GLY A 34 4.33 -5.80 2.75
CA GLY A 34 4.64 -5.21 4.05
C GLY A 34 3.89 -5.94 5.14
N PHE A 35 4.58 -6.25 6.23
CA PHE A 35 3.95 -6.79 7.44
C PHE A 35 4.38 -5.93 8.63
N GLY A 36 3.40 -5.53 9.43
CA GLY A 36 3.57 -4.67 10.58
C GLY A 36 2.88 -5.27 11.80
N SER A 37 3.49 -5.11 12.96
CA SER A 37 2.86 -5.47 14.23
C SER A 37 3.19 -4.41 15.27
N GLY A 38 2.26 -4.14 16.18
CA GLY A 38 2.42 -3.16 17.22
C GLY A 38 1.55 -3.49 18.42
N GLY A 39 2.06 -3.26 19.62
CA GLY A 39 1.26 -3.40 20.83
C GLY A 39 1.78 -2.54 21.97
N SER A 40 0.90 -2.28 22.92
CA SER A 40 1.15 -1.41 24.07
C SER A 40 0.41 -1.95 25.29
N ASP A 41 1.02 -1.74 26.45
CA ASP A 41 0.37 -1.98 27.73
C ASP A 41 -0.72 -0.93 27.94
N ILE A 42 -1.91 -1.40 28.31
CA ILE A 42 -3.09 -0.60 28.58
C ILE A 42 -3.21 -0.50 30.10
N PRO A 43 -3.15 0.72 30.68
CA PRO A 43 -3.29 0.89 32.11
C PRO A 43 -4.68 0.43 32.55
N ALA A 44 -4.72 -0.60 33.39
CA ALA A 44 -5.94 -1.15 33.95
C ALA A 44 -6.10 -0.71 35.41
N LYS A 45 -7.33 -0.36 35.80
CA LYS A 45 -7.66 0.05 37.18
C LYS A 45 -7.56 -1.09 38.21
N ASN A 46 -7.42 -2.33 37.76
CA ASN A 46 -7.21 -3.52 38.60
C ASN A 46 -5.82 -4.10 38.28
N GLU A 47 -5.14 -4.69 39.25
CA GLU A 47 -3.73 -5.14 39.27
C GLU A 47 -3.27 -6.10 38.15
N LYS A 48 -4.10 -6.38 37.14
CA LYS A 48 -3.70 -7.09 35.92
C LYS A 48 -3.19 -6.10 34.88
N GLU A 49 -1.90 -6.16 34.59
CA GLU A 49 -1.34 -5.56 33.38
C GLU A 49 -2.06 -6.14 32.14
N LEU A 50 -2.72 -5.25 31.40
CA LEU A 50 -3.44 -5.60 30.18
C LEU A 50 -2.58 -5.19 28.99
N PHE A 51 -2.33 -6.10 28.06
CA PHE A 51 -1.59 -5.81 26.84
C PHE A 51 -2.54 -5.82 25.64
N GLY A 52 -2.51 -4.75 24.84
CA GLY A 52 -3.23 -4.65 23.58
C GLY A 52 -2.27 -4.69 22.40
N GLY A 53 -2.46 -5.63 21.49
CA GLY A 53 -1.66 -5.77 20.27
C GLY A 53 -2.51 -5.77 19.01
N ALA A 54 -1.93 -5.29 17.91
CA ALA A 54 -2.48 -5.31 16.57
C ALA A 54 -1.39 -5.74 15.58
N THR A 55 -1.79 -6.43 14.52
CA THR A 55 -0.92 -6.77 13.40
C THR A 55 -1.63 -6.49 12.09
N GLY A 56 -0.87 -6.24 11.04
CA GLY A 56 -1.38 -5.91 9.72
C GLY A 56 -0.43 -6.38 8.62
N ALA A 57 -1.01 -6.70 7.47
CA ALA A 57 -0.28 -7.02 6.25
C ALA A 57 -0.81 -6.14 5.12
N GLY A 58 0.05 -5.79 4.18
CA GLY A 58 -0.28 -5.00 3.02
C GLY A 58 0.45 -5.51 1.79
N VAL A 59 -0.25 -5.47 0.65
CA VAL A 59 0.33 -5.68 -0.67
C VAL A 59 0.22 -4.37 -1.43
N SER A 60 1.30 -3.96 -2.09
CA SER A 60 1.32 -2.79 -2.94
C SER A 60 1.79 -3.17 -4.33
N ILE A 61 1.02 -2.76 -5.35
CA ILE A 61 1.36 -2.92 -6.76
C ILE A 61 1.55 -1.52 -7.32
N GLN A 62 2.76 -1.24 -7.82
CA GLN A 62 3.11 0.04 -8.39
C GLN A 62 3.46 -0.12 -9.88
N PRO A 63 2.63 0.40 -10.79
CA PRO A 63 2.97 0.48 -12.20
C PRO A 63 4.25 1.31 -12.39
N LEU A 64 5.27 0.73 -13.02
CA LEU A 64 6.55 1.39 -13.25
C LEU A 64 6.65 1.94 -14.66
N ALA A 65 6.28 1.13 -15.65
CA ALA A 65 6.44 1.48 -17.05
C ALA A 65 5.60 0.59 -17.97
N PHE A 66 5.51 1.03 -19.22
CA PHE A 66 5.08 0.23 -20.35
C PHE A 66 6.21 0.11 -21.36
N ILE A 67 6.51 -1.12 -21.78
CA ILE A 67 7.41 -1.39 -22.90
C ILE A 67 6.52 -1.48 -24.15
N VAL A 68 6.72 -0.58 -25.10
CA VAL A 68 5.99 -0.51 -26.36
C VAL A 68 6.91 -1.02 -27.46
N ILE A 69 6.53 -2.10 -28.13
CA ILE A 69 7.24 -2.67 -29.26
C ILE A 69 6.36 -2.44 -30.48
N LYS A 70 6.81 -1.63 -31.43
CA LYS A 70 6.08 -1.39 -32.66
C LYS A 70 6.38 -2.47 -33.70
N ARG A 71 5.51 -2.56 -34.71
CA ARG A 71 5.64 -3.51 -35.83
C ARG A 71 6.96 -3.41 -36.59
N ASP A 72 7.57 -2.23 -36.64
CA ASP A 72 8.86 -1.99 -37.31
C ASP A 72 10.09 -2.39 -36.47
N GLY A 73 9.87 -2.87 -35.24
CA GLY A 73 10.92 -3.24 -34.30
C GLY A 73 11.39 -2.10 -33.40
N ASP A 74 10.80 -0.90 -33.51
CA ASP A 74 11.09 0.22 -32.61
C ASP A 74 10.56 -0.09 -31.20
N VAL A 75 11.44 -0.03 -30.20
CA VAL A 75 11.12 -0.30 -28.79
C VAL A 75 11.19 0.99 -27.99
N LYS A 76 10.10 1.33 -27.31
CA LYS A 76 10.01 2.51 -26.43
C LYS A 76 9.62 2.12 -25.03
N LEU A 77 10.33 2.66 -24.04
CA LEU A 77 9.95 2.56 -22.64
C LEU A 77 9.20 3.82 -22.23
N LEU A 78 7.93 3.67 -21.87
CA LEU A 78 7.11 4.73 -21.29
C LEU A 78 7.13 4.57 -19.77
N GLN A 79 7.96 5.35 -19.09
CA GLN A 79 8.03 5.34 -17.64
C GLN A 79 6.85 6.13 -17.07
N MET A 80 6.21 5.57 -16.05
CA MET A 80 5.22 6.32 -15.29
C MET A 80 5.96 7.22 -14.31
N SER A 81 5.86 8.54 -14.50
CA SER A 81 6.38 9.51 -13.55
C SER A 81 5.61 9.36 -12.24
N VAL A 82 6.22 8.73 -11.26
CA VAL A 82 5.72 8.66 -9.89
C VAL A 82 6.04 9.97 -9.16
N ASN A 83 5.74 11.11 -9.79
CA ASN A 83 5.78 12.42 -9.14
C ASN A 83 4.48 12.59 -8.37
N ALA A 84 4.30 11.77 -7.34
CA ALA A 84 3.47 12.15 -6.21
C ALA A 84 4.44 12.35 -5.07
N GLU A 85 4.72 13.62 -4.77
CA GLU A 85 5.42 14.04 -3.56
C GLU A 85 4.73 13.39 -2.35
N LYS A 86 5.24 12.25 -1.91
CA LYS A 86 4.66 11.46 -0.82
C LYS A 86 4.70 12.18 0.53
N GLU A 87 5.36 13.33 0.58
CA GLU A 87 5.42 14.19 1.76
C GLU A 87 4.10 14.94 2.01
N ASN A 88 3.28 15.19 0.98
CA ASN A 88 2.02 15.94 1.12
C ASN A 88 0.77 15.07 1.28
N ALA A 89 0.80 13.79 0.87
CA ALA A 89 -0.37 12.91 0.92
C ALA A 89 -0.68 12.38 2.34
N ILE A 90 0.34 12.24 3.19
CA ILE A 90 0.17 11.76 4.57
C ILE A 90 -0.56 12.80 5.43
N ILE A 91 -0.35 14.09 5.16
CA ILE A 91 -0.91 15.20 5.96
C ILE A 91 -2.41 15.41 5.67
N ASN A 92 -2.85 15.23 4.42
CA ASN A 92 -4.23 15.49 4.03
C ASN A 92 -5.23 14.39 4.41
N THR A 93 -4.76 13.22 4.86
CA THR A 93 -5.62 12.06 5.19
C THR A 93 -5.88 11.94 6.71
N ILE A 94 -5.27 12.79 7.53
CA ILE A 94 -5.29 12.68 9.00
C ILE A 94 -6.68 12.97 9.63
N PRO A 95 -7.51 13.92 9.14
CA PRO A 95 -8.77 14.24 9.83
C PRO A 95 -9.79 13.10 9.80
N GLU A 96 -10.08 12.55 8.62
CA GLU A 96 -11.17 11.57 8.45
C GLU A 96 -10.91 10.20 9.08
N VAL A 97 -9.63 9.79 9.16
CA VAL A 97 -9.25 8.52 9.80
C VAL A 97 -9.37 8.62 11.32
N VAL A 98 -9.04 9.78 11.89
CA VAL A 98 -9.19 10.04 13.33
C VAL A 98 -10.67 10.07 13.70
N ASP A 99 -11.51 10.71 12.89
CA ASP A 99 -12.96 10.78 13.12
C ASP A 99 -13.61 9.38 13.10
N LYS A 100 -13.25 8.52 12.12
CA LYS A 100 -13.76 7.13 12.06
C LYS A 100 -13.32 6.28 13.24
N ILE A 101 -12.12 6.47 13.77
CA ILE A 101 -11.65 5.75 14.96
C ILE A 101 -12.37 6.25 16.21
N ALA A 102 -12.63 7.57 16.30
CA ALA A 102 -13.39 8.16 17.40
C ALA A 102 -14.85 7.65 17.43
N ASP A 103 -15.53 7.59 16.29
CA ASP A 103 -16.92 7.11 16.19
C ASP A 103 -17.08 5.63 16.59
N ILE A 104 -16.11 4.79 16.22
CA ILE A 104 -16.08 3.37 16.64
C ILE A 104 -15.83 3.26 18.15
N PHE A 105 -15.08 4.19 18.74
CA PHE A 105 -14.81 4.20 20.18
C PHE A 105 -16.00 4.75 20.99
N ASP A 106 -16.72 5.73 20.46
CA ASP A 106 -17.87 6.36 21.13
C ASP A 106 -19.14 5.49 21.03
N SER A 107 -19.33 4.78 19.91
CA SER A 107 -20.40 3.78 19.76
C SER A 107 -20.27 2.55 20.68
N LYS A 108 -19.08 2.33 21.25
CA LYS A 108 -18.86 1.27 22.26
C LYS A 108 -19.15 1.73 23.69
N LYS A 109 -19.39 3.03 23.90
CA LYS A 109 -19.67 3.63 25.22
C LYS A 109 -21.17 3.82 25.49
N SER A 110 -22.03 3.53 24.51
CA SER A 110 -23.49 3.74 24.59
C SER A 110 -24.31 2.44 24.70
N SER A 111 -23.67 1.29 24.93
CA SER A 111 -24.36 -0.02 25.05
C SER A 111 -24.11 -0.77 26.38
N ASP A 112 -23.67 -0.07 27.43
CA ASP A 112 -23.74 -0.54 28.83
C ASP A 112 -24.56 0.46 29.67
#